data_AF-A0A9E0X0T1-F1
#
_entry.id   AF-A0A9E0X0T1-F1
#
_cell.length_a   1.000
_cell.length_b   1.000
_cell.length_c   1.000
_cell.angle_alpha   90.00
_cell.angle_beta   90.00
_cell.angle_gamma   90.00
#
_symmetry.space_group_name_H-M   'P 1'
#
loop_
_entity.id
_entity.type
_entity.pdbx_description
1 polymer ?
#
loop_
_entity_poly.entity_id
_entity_poly.type
_entity_poly.pdbx_seq_one_letter_code
_entity_poly.pdbx_strand_id
1 'polypeptide(L)'
;MRGLQACTTRWSTDNCWAFATTGLFEAMVRIEHQIWCSLSEGDLVHAVGKQAWDLGNIGEAVLCVQKNGLADPDCFPFGEAAALYTGQDSNGATTFLSPTPDRVGRTVRIAGDTAVAINDADQKKNWIDQVGPMATVVVPPADFGSLGTGIYVPTTTALGEAHALLVVGYDDNQRYWIVKNSWGTNWGDQGFGRVSYDANLIEPAQLFGMRGTDASPWSRRRLRNGAFIQGGNGPARNNFEVFLRRGANIGHWYRENSDPALPWKSAGVVRSADVWRDTFHDDALDAAAAVNSTFNRNYEIVYRSSSGRMRHVFFNQASGWWEDGKFFGPSNPIGMPAFIQRNRGAPGDFEAVVVDADGTGHHWTKHNSFPWHQAPGTWYAQHVVTHDLAFSGPGLVQSCVGRTAPLENGSGELHFVGTKTDHQMHHFHRVGTKWVELTVFGADVDSAPCLIEGT
;
A
#
# COMPACT_ATOMS: atom_id res chain seq x y z
N MET A 1 10.50 7.60 7.83
CA MET A 1 9.59 8.72 8.14
C MET A 1 9.47 9.58 6.90
N ARG A 2 8.26 9.78 6.36
CA ARG A 2 8.02 10.70 5.24
C ARG A 2 8.45 12.11 5.67
N GLY A 3 9.19 12.82 4.82
CA GLY A 3 9.38 14.26 4.95
C GLY A 3 8.01 14.92 4.98
N LEU A 4 7.75 15.70 6.02
CA LEU A 4 6.51 16.44 6.17
C LEU A 4 6.22 17.19 4.88
N GLN A 5 5.12 16.84 4.20
CA GLN A 5 4.67 17.64 3.08
C GLN A 5 4.28 18.99 3.68
N ALA A 6 5.04 20.03 3.37
CA ALA A 6 4.84 21.33 3.97
C ALA A 6 3.49 21.90 3.53
N CYS A 7 2.67 22.34 4.50
CA CYS A 7 1.55 23.25 4.29
C CYS A 7 2.07 24.59 3.75
N THR A 8 2.35 24.70 2.44
CA THR A 8 2.87 25.94 1.83
C THR A 8 1.78 26.85 1.28
N THR A 9 0.50 26.46 1.35
CA THR A 9 -0.61 27.25 0.80
C THR A 9 -1.76 27.42 1.81
N ARG A 10 -2.54 28.50 1.65
CA ARG A 10 -3.73 28.82 2.47
C ARG A 10 -4.79 27.70 2.49
N TRP A 11 -4.75 26.75 1.54
CA TRP A 11 -5.62 25.56 1.49
C TRP A 11 -5.27 24.47 2.51
N SER A 12 -4.20 24.64 3.28
CA SER A 12 -3.57 23.55 4.05
C SER A 12 -3.53 23.77 5.56
N THR A 13 -3.68 25.01 6.05
CA THR A 13 -3.96 25.32 7.48
C THR A 13 -5.29 24.72 7.94
N ASP A 14 -6.24 24.73 7.03
CA ASP A 14 -7.64 24.37 7.24
C ASP A 14 -7.88 22.83 7.26
N ASN A 15 -6.88 22.04 6.82
CA ASN A 15 -6.97 20.58 6.78
C ASN A 15 -6.07 19.89 7.83
N CYS A 16 -5.58 20.63 8.84
CA CYS A 16 -4.69 20.11 9.88
C CYS A 16 -5.23 18.83 10.55
N TRP A 17 -6.55 18.75 10.78
CA TRP A 17 -7.22 17.59 11.35
C TRP A 17 -7.04 16.32 10.51
N ALA A 18 -7.02 16.44 9.18
CA ALA A 18 -6.79 15.33 8.28
C ALA A 18 -5.35 14.84 8.40
N PHE A 19 -4.36 15.74 8.42
CA PHE A 19 -2.94 15.39 8.61
C PHE A 19 -2.65 14.76 9.98
N ALA A 20 -3.25 15.27 11.04
CA ALA A 20 -3.11 14.70 12.38
C ALA A 20 -3.71 13.28 12.42
N THR A 21 -4.86 13.08 11.78
CA THR A 21 -5.52 11.77 11.68
C THR A 21 -4.73 10.80 10.80
N THR A 22 -4.31 11.19 9.59
CA THR A 22 -3.49 10.32 8.72
C THR A 22 -2.18 9.96 9.41
N GLY A 23 -1.51 10.92 10.02
CA GLY A 23 -0.29 10.69 10.79
C GLY A 23 -0.48 9.74 11.97
N LEU A 24 -1.61 9.80 12.66
CA LEU A 24 -1.98 8.85 13.72
C LEU A 24 -2.12 7.43 13.15
N PHE A 25 -2.88 7.25 12.06
CA PHE A 25 -3.07 5.95 11.42
C PHE A 25 -1.76 5.37 10.87
N GLU A 26 -0.93 6.18 10.20
CA GLU A 26 0.37 5.75 9.69
C GLU A 26 1.30 5.26 10.81
N ALA A 27 1.36 6.02 11.92
CA ALA A 27 2.18 5.66 13.06
C ALA A 27 1.69 4.36 13.71
N MET A 28 0.38 4.21 13.91
CA MET A 28 -0.19 3.01 14.52
C MET A 28 -0.03 1.77 13.62
N VAL A 29 -0.16 1.90 12.30
CA VAL A 29 0.14 0.78 11.37
C VAL A 29 1.60 0.35 11.49
N ARG A 30 2.52 1.30 11.64
CA ARG A 30 3.94 0.98 11.84
C ARG A 30 4.19 0.30 13.19
N ILE A 31 3.57 0.78 14.26
CA ILE A 31 3.72 0.21 15.61
C ILE A 31 3.17 -1.22 15.65
N GLU A 32 1.97 -1.44 15.12
CA GLU A 32 1.26 -2.72 15.28
C GLU A 32 1.66 -3.77 14.26
N HIS A 33 2.03 -3.35 13.05
CA HIS A 33 2.27 -4.28 11.93
C HIS A 33 3.67 -4.17 11.32
N GLN A 34 4.52 -3.26 11.83
CA GLN A 34 5.86 -3.01 11.28
C GLN A 34 5.85 -2.62 9.80
N ILE A 35 4.77 -1.98 9.36
CA ILE A 35 4.55 -1.64 7.96
C ILE A 35 4.63 -0.13 7.80
N TRP A 36 5.45 0.33 6.85
CA TRP A 36 5.47 1.73 6.46
C TRP A 36 4.34 1.97 5.47
N CYS A 37 3.29 2.68 5.87
CA CYS A 37 2.27 3.13 4.95
C CYS A 37 2.27 4.64 4.76
N SER A 38 1.86 5.04 3.55
CA SER A 38 1.54 6.43 3.23
C SER A 38 0.05 6.46 3.02
N LEU A 39 -0.65 7.31 3.78
CA LEU A 39 -2.09 7.49 3.70
C LEU A 39 -2.42 8.86 3.12
N SER A 40 -3.64 8.98 2.59
CA SER A 40 -4.07 10.18 1.90
C SER A 40 -4.90 11.09 2.78
N GLU A 41 -4.40 12.29 3.03
CA GLU A 41 -5.19 13.36 3.61
C GLU A 41 -6.33 13.79 2.68
N GLY A 42 -6.11 13.77 1.37
CA GLY A 42 -7.12 14.11 0.37
C GLY A 42 -8.31 13.15 0.41
N ASP A 43 -8.06 11.86 0.55
CA ASP A 43 -9.08 10.84 0.70
C ASP A 43 -9.93 11.09 1.96
N LEU A 44 -9.28 11.41 3.07
CA LEU A 44 -9.95 11.67 4.34
C LEU A 44 -10.80 12.94 4.30
N VAL A 45 -10.26 14.06 3.79
CA VAL A 45 -10.98 15.34 3.65
C VAL A 45 -12.27 15.15 2.86
N HIS A 46 -12.20 14.46 1.71
CA HIS A 46 -13.37 14.24 0.87
C HIS A 46 -14.34 13.21 1.46
N ALA A 47 -13.83 12.14 2.08
CA ALA A 47 -14.68 11.11 2.68
C ALA A 47 -15.48 11.62 3.88
N VAL A 48 -14.91 12.55 4.68
CA VAL A 48 -15.65 13.23 5.76
C VAL A 48 -16.65 14.24 5.20
N GLY A 49 -16.41 14.76 3.98
CA GLY A 49 -17.31 15.70 3.31
C GLY A 49 -17.36 17.08 3.96
N LYS A 50 -16.34 17.43 4.76
CA LYS A 50 -16.21 18.74 5.40
C LYS A 50 -15.31 19.66 4.60
N GLN A 51 -15.65 20.94 4.60
CA GLN A 51 -14.81 21.94 3.97
C GLN A 51 -13.67 22.31 4.92
N ALA A 52 -12.64 22.92 4.35
CA ALA A 52 -11.42 23.28 5.06
C ALA A 52 -11.73 24.12 6.33
N TRP A 53 -12.69 25.04 6.27
CA TRP A 53 -13.05 25.93 7.37
C TRP A 53 -13.95 25.30 8.45
N ASP A 54 -14.41 24.06 8.28
CA ASP A 54 -15.23 23.34 9.28
C ASP A 54 -14.36 22.72 10.40
N LEU A 55 -13.02 22.81 10.29
CA LEU A 55 -12.04 22.37 11.28
C LEU A 55 -12.33 20.96 11.85
N GLY A 56 -12.64 20.01 10.94
CA GLY A 56 -13.17 18.67 11.24
C GLY A 56 -12.68 18.03 12.54
N ASN A 57 -13.56 17.30 13.23
CA ASN A 57 -13.21 16.67 14.51
C ASN A 57 -12.40 15.39 14.27
N ILE A 58 -11.29 15.19 15.00
CA ILE A 58 -10.50 13.95 14.98
C ILE A 58 -11.38 12.72 15.22
N GLY A 59 -12.32 12.79 16.16
CA GLY A 59 -13.26 11.71 16.44
C GLY A 59 -14.14 11.36 15.24
N GLU A 60 -14.64 12.36 14.50
CA GLU A 60 -15.43 12.13 13.27
C GLU A 60 -14.55 11.56 12.15
N ALA A 61 -13.31 12.05 12.03
CA ALA A 61 -12.36 11.54 11.05
C ALA A 61 -12.05 10.06 11.32
N VAL A 62 -11.81 9.68 12.58
CA VAL A 62 -11.63 8.28 12.98
C VAL A 62 -12.86 7.44 12.69
N LEU A 63 -14.08 7.92 13.00
CA LEU A 63 -15.33 7.23 12.66
C LEU A 63 -15.52 7.06 11.14
N CYS A 64 -15.11 8.07 10.35
CA CYS A 64 -15.10 7.99 8.89
C CYS A 64 -14.14 6.90 8.41
N VAL A 65 -12.91 6.85 8.95
CA VAL A 65 -11.94 5.79 8.61
C VAL A 65 -12.42 4.41 9.08
N GLN A 66 -13.08 4.31 10.23
CA GLN A 66 -13.67 3.05 10.70
C GLN A 66 -14.74 2.54 9.71
N LYS A 67 -15.60 3.43 9.21
CA LYS A 67 -16.68 3.08 8.28
C LYS A 67 -16.18 2.81 6.86
N ASN A 68 -15.30 3.68 6.36
CA ASN A 68 -14.96 3.76 4.94
C ASN A 68 -13.54 3.27 4.62
N GLY A 69 -12.67 3.16 5.64
CA GLY A 69 -11.23 3.00 5.47
C GLY A 69 -10.54 4.27 4.97
N LEU A 70 -9.22 4.30 5.09
CA LEU A 70 -8.35 5.40 4.65
C LEU A 70 -7.36 4.87 3.62
N ALA A 71 -7.43 5.35 2.39
CA ALA A 71 -6.60 4.91 1.28
C ALA A 71 -5.27 5.66 1.20
N ASP A 72 -4.38 5.16 0.36
CA ASP A 72 -3.08 5.80 0.10
C ASP A 72 -3.18 6.95 -0.93
N PRO A 73 -2.15 7.81 -1.04
CA PRO A 73 -2.15 8.97 -1.92
C PRO A 73 -2.40 8.71 -3.40
N ASP A 74 -2.09 7.52 -3.96
CA ASP A 74 -2.38 7.28 -5.39
C ASP A 74 -3.86 6.91 -5.63
N CYS A 75 -4.62 6.61 -4.57
CA CYS A 75 -6.07 6.52 -4.65
C CYS A 75 -6.71 7.91 -4.75
N PHE A 76 -6.20 8.85 -3.95
CA PHE A 76 -6.67 10.23 -3.92
C PHE A 76 -5.53 11.14 -3.44
N PRO A 77 -4.93 11.99 -4.26
CA PRO A 77 -3.81 12.82 -3.81
C PRO A 77 -4.28 14.02 -2.98
N PHE A 78 -3.44 14.52 -2.06
CA PHE A 78 -3.71 15.77 -1.36
C PHE A 78 -3.32 16.99 -2.23
N GLY A 79 -4.20 17.98 -2.34
CA GLY A 79 -3.91 19.28 -2.97
C GLY A 79 -3.93 19.30 -4.51
N GLU A 80 -4.05 18.16 -5.18
CA GLU A 80 -4.31 18.10 -6.62
C GLU A 80 -5.80 17.86 -6.88
N ALA A 81 -6.35 18.46 -7.94
CA ALA A 81 -7.64 18.04 -8.45
C ALA A 81 -7.53 16.56 -8.84
N ALA A 82 -8.45 15.70 -8.38
CA ALA A 82 -8.46 14.26 -8.69
C ALA A 82 -8.82 13.97 -10.17
N ALA A 83 -8.34 14.80 -11.09
CA ALA A 83 -8.57 14.76 -12.52
C ALA A 83 -8.08 13.46 -13.20
N LEU A 84 -7.35 12.59 -12.47
CA LEU A 84 -6.92 11.29 -12.99
C LEU A 84 -8.03 10.22 -12.93
N TYR A 85 -9.08 10.42 -12.13
CA TYR A 85 -10.21 9.48 -12.01
C TYR A 85 -11.55 10.22 -12.16
N THR A 86 -11.77 10.84 -13.31
CA THR A 86 -13.08 11.37 -13.67
C THR A 86 -14.04 10.21 -13.92
N GLY A 87 -15.00 10.01 -13.02
CA GLY A 87 -16.14 9.12 -13.24
C GLY A 87 -17.35 9.91 -13.76
N GLN A 88 -18.26 9.23 -14.44
CA GLN A 88 -19.63 9.71 -14.59
C GLN A 88 -20.52 8.91 -13.65
N ASP A 89 -21.43 9.57 -12.94
CA ASP A 89 -22.47 8.85 -12.21
C ASP A 89 -23.43 8.14 -13.18
N SER A 90 -24.38 7.35 -12.64
CA SER A 90 -25.39 6.65 -13.45
C SER A 90 -26.27 7.57 -14.30
N ASN A 91 -26.20 8.89 -14.10
CA ASN A 91 -26.96 9.91 -14.82
C ASN A 91 -26.08 10.67 -15.83
N GLY A 92 -24.82 10.25 -16.02
CA GLY A 92 -23.90 10.88 -16.97
C GLY A 92 -23.28 12.19 -16.47
N ALA A 93 -23.48 12.57 -15.20
CA ALA A 93 -22.84 13.75 -14.63
C ALA A 93 -21.38 13.43 -14.32
N THR A 94 -20.45 14.27 -14.80
CA THR A 94 -19.03 14.19 -14.41
C THR A 94 -18.92 14.45 -12.92
N THR A 95 -18.63 13.39 -12.16
CA THR A 95 -18.26 13.52 -10.76
C THR A 95 -16.78 13.89 -10.74
N PHE A 96 -16.48 15.08 -10.24
CA PHE A 96 -15.10 15.59 -10.24
C PHE A 96 -14.12 14.76 -9.40
N LEU A 97 -14.62 13.78 -8.64
CA LEU A 97 -13.86 13.07 -7.61
C LEU A 97 -14.48 11.68 -7.40
N SER A 98 -14.20 10.71 -8.26
CA SER A 98 -14.42 9.31 -7.90
C SER A 98 -13.10 8.75 -7.36
N PRO A 99 -13.06 8.18 -6.14
CA PRO A 99 -11.89 7.42 -5.73
C PRO A 99 -11.59 6.29 -6.73
N THR A 100 -10.36 5.76 -6.71
CA THR A 100 -10.01 4.63 -7.57
C THR A 100 -11.00 3.48 -7.35
N PRO A 101 -11.37 2.72 -8.41
CA PRO A 101 -12.30 1.60 -8.29
C PRO A 101 -11.90 0.55 -7.24
N ASP A 102 -10.63 0.50 -6.81
CA ASP A 102 -10.13 -0.40 -5.77
C ASP A 102 -9.80 0.26 -4.44
N ARG A 103 -10.26 1.49 -4.20
CA ARG A 103 -10.04 2.19 -2.92
C ARG A 103 -10.22 1.25 -1.73
N VAL A 104 -11.26 0.43 -1.74
CA VAL A 104 -11.55 -0.60 -0.71
C VAL A 104 -10.34 -1.49 -0.41
N GLY A 105 -9.64 -1.95 -1.44
CA GLY A 105 -8.44 -2.77 -1.35
C GLY A 105 -7.15 -2.01 -1.04
N ARG A 106 -7.18 -0.68 -1.03
CA ARG A 106 -6.06 0.19 -0.70
C ARG A 106 -6.19 0.83 0.68
N THR A 107 -7.23 0.47 1.44
CA THR A 107 -7.52 1.12 2.72
C THR A 107 -6.83 0.48 3.91
N VAL A 108 -6.41 1.31 4.86
CA VAL A 108 -6.24 0.94 6.26
C VAL A 108 -7.57 1.18 6.98
N ARG A 109 -7.92 0.30 7.90
CA ARG A 109 -9.11 0.43 8.75
C ARG A 109 -8.73 0.35 10.22
N ILE A 110 -9.70 0.59 11.09
CA ILE A 110 -9.61 0.36 12.52
C ILE A 110 -10.82 -0.50 12.93
N ALA A 111 -10.63 -1.44 13.85
CA ALA A 111 -11.74 -2.19 14.45
C ALA A 111 -12.66 -1.27 15.26
N GLY A 112 -13.95 -1.62 15.38
CA GLY A 112 -14.86 -0.87 16.26
C GLY A 112 -14.42 -0.91 17.72
N ASP A 113 -14.68 0.19 18.45
CA ASP A 113 -14.43 0.36 19.89
C ASP A 113 -12.95 0.41 20.32
N THR A 114 -12.04 0.76 19.42
CA THR A 114 -10.59 0.81 19.70
C THR A 114 -9.99 2.21 19.67
N ALA A 115 -10.82 3.24 19.42
CA ALA A 115 -10.46 4.64 19.57
C ALA A 115 -10.93 5.18 20.93
N VAL A 116 -10.09 6.01 21.57
CA VAL A 116 -10.37 6.58 22.89
C VAL A 116 -10.05 8.07 22.92
N ALA A 117 -10.78 8.81 23.75
CA ALA A 117 -10.50 10.20 24.05
C ALA A 117 -10.07 10.33 25.52
N ILE A 118 -8.92 10.96 25.77
CA ILE A 118 -8.30 11.06 27.10
C ILE A 118 -8.07 12.54 27.42
N ASN A 119 -8.52 12.97 28.60
CA ASN A 119 -8.34 14.33 29.11
C ASN A 119 -7.26 14.42 30.20
N ASP A 120 -7.12 13.39 31.02
CA ASP A 120 -6.16 13.36 32.12
C ASP A 120 -4.71 13.24 31.61
N ALA A 121 -3.81 14.07 32.14
CA ALA A 121 -2.44 14.19 31.67
C ALA A 121 -1.63 12.90 31.87
N ASP A 122 -1.74 12.28 33.04
CA ASP A 122 -1.01 11.05 33.37
C ASP A 122 -1.53 9.88 32.54
N GLN A 123 -2.85 9.83 32.28
CA GLN A 123 -3.42 8.84 31.38
C GLN A 123 -2.96 9.01 29.92
N LYS A 124 -2.78 10.24 29.43
CA LYS A 124 -2.22 10.50 28.09
C LYS A 124 -0.78 10.00 27.99
N LYS A 125 0.05 10.28 29.01
CA LYS A 125 1.43 9.80 29.09
C LYS A 125 1.48 8.28 29.10
N ASN A 126 0.69 7.65 29.96
CA ASN A 126 0.58 6.19 30.04
C ASN A 126 0.10 5.56 28.71
N TRP A 127 -0.80 6.23 27.98
CA TRP A 127 -1.20 5.78 26.65
C TRP A 127 -0.05 5.85 25.64
N ILE A 128 0.68 6.96 25.62
CA ILE A 128 1.83 7.14 24.71
C ILE A 128 2.88 6.07 24.94
N ASP A 129 3.19 5.74 26.19
CA ASP A 129 4.17 4.70 26.55
C ASP A 129 3.73 3.29 26.15
N GLN A 130 2.44 2.98 26.30
CA GLN A 130 1.94 1.60 26.13
C GLN A 130 1.39 1.31 24.72
N VAL A 131 0.93 2.34 24.00
CA VAL A 131 0.16 2.19 22.78
C VAL A 131 0.77 2.98 21.63
N GLY A 132 0.95 4.29 21.80
CA GLY A 132 1.51 5.14 20.75
C GLY A 132 0.93 6.55 20.70
N PRO A 133 1.16 7.29 19.60
CA PRO A 133 0.83 8.70 19.50
C PRO A 133 -0.67 8.97 19.58
N MET A 134 -1.01 10.23 19.84
CA MET A 134 -2.40 10.69 19.95
C MET A 134 -2.60 11.99 19.17
N ALA A 135 -3.71 12.11 18.46
CA ALA A 135 -4.07 13.34 17.76
C ALA A 135 -4.87 14.27 18.68
N THR A 136 -4.70 15.58 18.54
CA THR A 136 -5.44 16.58 19.33
C THR A 136 -5.73 17.81 18.50
N VAL A 137 -6.71 18.59 18.93
CA VAL A 137 -7.00 19.93 18.42
C VAL A 137 -6.83 20.90 19.57
N VAL A 138 -6.01 21.93 19.36
CA VAL A 138 -5.73 22.97 20.36
C VAL A 138 -5.92 24.35 19.75
N VAL A 139 -6.07 25.37 20.59
CA VAL A 139 -6.01 26.78 20.17
C VAL A 139 -4.69 27.35 20.68
N PRO A 140 -3.59 27.24 19.91
CA PRO A 140 -2.29 27.71 20.34
C PRO A 140 -2.26 29.25 20.40
N PRO A 141 -1.41 29.84 21.26
CA PRO A 141 -1.12 31.27 21.21
C PRO A 141 -0.55 31.70 19.85
N ALA A 142 -0.75 32.96 19.47
CA ALA A 142 -0.46 33.49 18.15
C ALA A 142 1.03 33.43 17.75
N ASP A 143 1.94 33.31 18.72
CA ASP A 143 3.38 33.16 18.51
C ASP A 143 3.84 31.70 18.28
N PHE A 144 2.95 30.71 18.37
CA PHE A 144 3.29 29.29 18.18
C PHE A 144 3.89 28.98 16.81
N GLY A 145 3.47 29.69 15.76
CA GLY A 145 4.06 29.58 14.42
C GLY A 145 5.55 29.96 14.37
N SER A 146 6.03 30.74 15.34
CA SER A 146 7.43 31.20 15.43
C SER A 146 8.33 30.27 16.26
N LEU A 147 7.83 29.10 16.66
CA LEU A 147 8.63 28.10 17.37
C LEU A 147 9.86 27.69 16.55
N GLY A 148 11.05 27.93 17.11
CA GLY A 148 12.32 27.37 16.64
C GLY A 148 12.58 25.97 17.22
N THR A 149 13.84 25.55 17.32
CA THR A 149 14.22 24.20 17.77
C THR A 149 14.19 23.98 19.29
N GLY A 150 13.81 25.02 20.06
CA GLY A 150 13.77 25.00 21.53
C GLY A 150 12.46 24.45 22.12
N ILE A 151 12.29 24.60 23.43
CA ILE A 151 11.04 24.30 24.14
C ILE A 151 10.14 25.54 24.04
N TYR A 152 8.96 25.37 23.47
CA TYR A 152 7.94 26.41 23.34
C TYR A 152 7.37 26.79 24.69
N VAL A 153 7.43 28.08 24.99
CA VAL A 153 6.74 28.76 26.08
C VAL A 153 6.09 30.00 25.47
N PRO A 154 4.77 30.21 25.63
CA PRO A 154 4.08 31.37 25.06
C PRO A 154 4.66 32.68 25.59
N THR A 155 4.91 33.63 24.70
CA THR A 155 5.30 35.00 25.03
C THR A 155 4.13 35.98 24.94
N THR A 156 2.98 35.51 24.46
CA THR A 156 1.74 36.28 24.33
C THR A 156 0.55 35.49 24.84
N THR A 157 -0.49 36.21 25.25
CA THR A 157 -1.82 35.66 25.57
C THR A 157 -2.79 35.77 24.40
N ALA A 158 -2.39 36.42 23.29
CA ALA A 158 -3.20 36.48 22.09
C ALA A 158 -3.37 35.06 21.52
N LEU A 159 -4.62 34.64 21.34
CA LEU A 159 -4.94 33.33 20.79
C LEU A 159 -4.77 33.33 19.26
N GLY A 160 -4.23 32.24 18.73
CA GLY A 160 -4.24 31.92 17.31
C GLY A 160 -5.51 31.17 16.89
N GLU A 161 -5.45 30.52 15.73
CA GLU A 161 -6.53 29.70 15.20
C GLU A 161 -6.44 28.26 15.72
N ALA A 162 -7.59 27.57 15.84
CA ALA A 162 -7.61 26.17 16.22
C ALA A 162 -6.79 25.32 15.24
N HIS A 163 -5.95 24.44 15.76
CA HIS A 163 -4.99 23.67 14.99
C HIS A 163 -4.85 22.25 15.52
N ALA A 164 -4.82 21.28 14.60
CA ALA A 164 -4.64 19.88 14.95
C ALA A 164 -3.17 19.46 14.90
N LEU A 165 -2.76 18.69 15.90
CA LEU A 165 -1.39 18.20 16.08
C LEU A 165 -1.40 16.72 16.40
N LEU A 166 -0.27 16.05 16.18
CA LEU A 166 -0.03 14.70 16.65
C LEU A 166 0.97 14.74 17.81
N VAL A 167 0.54 14.35 19.01
CA VAL A 167 1.42 14.20 20.18
C VAL A 167 2.08 12.83 20.10
N VAL A 168 3.41 12.82 20.00
CA VAL A 168 4.21 11.61 19.71
C VAL A 168 5.10 11.19 20.88
N GLY A 169 5.16 11.99 21.94
CA GLY A 169 6.03 11.73 23.08
C GLY A 169 5.94 12.84 24.13
N TYR A 170 6.71 12.67 25.19
CA TYR A 170 6.88 13.65 26.26
C TYR A 170 8.22 13.43 26.96
N ASP A 171 8.65 14.39 27.77
CA ASP A 171 9.81 14.27 28.66
C ASP A 171 9.46 14.93 30.00
N ASP A 172 9.30 14.12 31.05
CA ASP A 172 8.99 14.62 32.39
C ASP A 172 10.17 15.33 33.06
N ASN A 173 11.41 14.95 32.72
CA ASN A 173 12.61 15.59 33.28
C ASN A 173 12.75 17.01 32.75
N GLN A 174 12.48 17.20 31.46
CA GLN A 174 12.54 18.49 30.79
C GLN A 174 11.18 19.21 30.72
N ARG A 175 10.12 18.58 31.23
CA ARG A 175 8.75 19.10 31.34
C ARG A 175 8.15 19.60 30.02
N TYR A 176 8.13 18.76 28.99
CA TYR A 176 7.47 19.10 27.72
C TYR A 176 6.79 17.90 27.05
N TRP A 177 5.85 18.22 26.14
CA TRP A 177 5.27 17.32 25.15
C TRP A 177 6.03 17.42 23.83
N ILE A 178 6.14 16.32 23.09
CA ILE A 178 6.69 16.29 21.72
C ILE A 178 5.53 16.19 20.74
N VAL A 179 5.42 17.15 19.83
CA VAL A 179 4.36 17.20 18.82
C VAL A 179 4.95 17.14 17.42
N LYS A 180 4.26 16.46 16.51
CA LYS A 180 4.49 16.52 15.07
C LYS A 180 3.45 17.45 14.47
N ASN A 181 3.90 18.38 13.63
CA ASN A 181 3.06 19.39 12.99
C ASN A 181 2.99 19.17 11.47
N SER A 182 2.01 19.77 10.80
CA SER A 182 1.80 19.73 9.35
C SER A 182 2.33 20.97 8.60
N TRP A 183 2.99 21.91 9.28
CA TRP A 183 3.54 23.14 8.67
C TRP A 183 4.90 22.97 7.96
N GLY A 184 5.30 21.72 7.69
CA GLY A 184 6.54 21.40 6.99
C GLY A 184 7.77 21.33 7.89
N THR A 185 8.89 20.92 7.30
CA THR A 185 10.14 20.65 8.02
C THR A 185 10.87 21.89 8.51
N ASN A 186 10.51 23.08 8.01
CA ASN A 186 11.13 24.35 8.42
C ASN A 186 10.56 24.91 9.72
N TRP A 187 9.41 24.38 10.18
CA TRP A 187 8.84 24.77 11.47
C TRP A 187 9.45 23.91 12.58
N GLY A 188 9.77 24.51 13.73
CA GLY A 188 10.33 23.78 14.87
C GLY A 188 11.65 23.04 14.55
N ASP A 189 11.77 21.83 15.06
CA ASP A 189 12.87 20.89 14.82
C ASP A 189 12.45 19.87 13.76
N GLN A 190 12.75 20.14 12.48
CA GLN A 190 12.35 19.30 11.34
C GLN A 190 10.84 19.01 11.30
N GLY A 191 10.03 20.00 11.70
CA GLY A 191 8.57 19.94 11.78
C GLY A 191 8.00 19.27 13.04
N PHE A 192 8.86 19.00 14.02
CA PHE A 192 8.47 18.64 15.37
C PHE A 192 8.62 19.84 16.32
N GLY A 193 7.79 19.90 17.35
CA GLY A 193 7.85 20.92 18.39
C GLY A 193 7.97 20.28 19.78
N ARG A 194 8.69 20.95 20.67
CA ARG A 194 8.69 20.64 22.11
C ARG A 194 7.82 21.68 22.80
N VAL A 195 6.72 21.29 23.41
CA VAL A 195 5.74 22.20 24.03
C VAL A 195 5.80 22.06 25.54
N SER A 196 6.22 23.11 26.25
CA SER A 196 6.32 23.07 27.71
C SER A 196 4.99 22.69 28.35
N TYR A 197 5.04 21.95 29.46
CA TYR A 197 3.85 21.72 30.31
C TYR A 197 3.27 23.05 30.82
N ASP A 198 4.14 24.02 31.08
CA ASP A 198 3.76 25.33 31.61
C ASP A 198 3.13 26.22 30.53
N ALA A 199 3.22 25.84 29.25
CA ALA A 199 2.46 26.47 28.17
C ALA A 199 0.94 26.22 28.32
N ASN A 200 0.53 25.26 29.15
CA ASN A 200 -0.85 24.87 29.42
C ASN A 200 -1.67 24.67 28.14
N LEU A 201 -1.03 24.13 27.09
CA LEU A 201 -1.63 23.94 25.78
C LEU A 201 -2.11 22.49 25.58
N ILE A 202 -1.24 21.51 25.84
CA ILE A 202 -1.53 20.07 25.65
C ILE A 202 -2.12 19.45 26.92
N GLU A 203 -1.72 19.93 28.10
CA GLU A 203 -2.21 19.48 29.42
C GLU A 203 -3.75 19.49 29.51
N PRO A 204 -4.47 20.58 29.19
CA PRO A 204 -5.92 20.60 29.27
C PRO A 204 -6.62 20.04 28.02
N ALA A 205 -5.89 19.77 26.94
CA ALA A 205 -6.47 19.36 25.66
C ALA A 205 -7.00 17.92 25.72
N GLN A 206 -8.07 17.62 24.99
CA GLN A 206 -8.48 16.24 24.77
C GLN A 206 -7.58 15.61 23.70
N LEU A 207 -6.98 14.47 24.01
CA LEU A 207 -6.17 13.69 23.07
C LEU A 207 -6.93 12.45 22.63
N PHE A 208 -6.91 12.16 21.34
CA PHE A 208 -7.49 10.98 20.72
C PHE A 208 -6.42 9.97 20.36
N GLY A 209 -6.49 8.79 20.98
CA GLY A 209 -5.63 7.66 20.69
C GLY A 209 -6.43 6.55 20.01
N MET A 210 -5.74 5.64 19.32
CA MET A 210 -6.35 4.45 18.75
C MET A 210 -5.41 3.25 18.74
N ARG A 211 -5.97 2.05 18.58
CA ARG A 211 -5.26 0.77 18.38
C ARG A 211 -6.06 -0.16 17.47
N GLY A 212 -5.50 -1.32 17.11
CA GLY A 212 -6.20 -2.34 16.32
C GLY A 212 -6.42 -1.91 14.87
N THR A 213 -5.40 -1.30 14.26
CA THR A 213 -5.37 -1.03 12.83
C THR A 213 -5.45 -2.33 12.04
N ASP A 214 -6.12 -2.28 10.89
CA ASP A 214 -6.17 -3.34 9.90
C ASP A 214 -5.57 -2.81 8.60
N ALA A 215 -4.28 -3.09 8.41
CA ALA A 215 -3.54 -2.80 7.18
C ALA A 215 -3.58 -3.97 6.18
N SER A 216 -4.44 -4.98 6.37
CA SER A 216 -4.48 -6.17 5.51
C SER A 216 -4.76 -5.88 4.03
N PRO A 217 -5.59 -4.87 3.65
CA PRO A 217 -5.72 -4.52 2.24
C PRO A 217 -4.44 -3.93 1.66
N TRP A 218 -3.76 -3.12 2.48
CA TRP A 218 -2.65 -2.28 2.07
C TRP A 218 -1.31 -3.04 1.98
N SER A 219 -0.96 -3.82 2.99
CA SER A 219 0.40 -4.38 3.17
C SER A 219 0.58 -5.83 2.73
N ARG A 220 -0.48 -6.63 2.74
CA ARG A 220 -0.40 -8.09 2.50
C ARG A 220 -0.54 -8.46 1.02
N ARG A 221 -0.74 -7.47 0.14
CA ARG A 221 -1.23 -7.69 -1.24
C ARG A 221 -0.32 -7.19 -2.36
N ARG A 222 0.72 -6.42 -2.03
CA ARG A 222 1.47 -5.59 -2.99
C ARG A 222 2.84 -6.12 -3.43
N LEU A 223 3.53 -6.91 -2.61
CA LEU A 223 4.96 -7.25 -2.80
C LEU A 223 5.26 -8.75 -2.69
N ARG A 224 4.39 -9.60 -3.24
CA ARG A 224 4.54 -11.05 -3.16
C ARG A 224 4.68 -11.61 -4.56
N ASN A 225 5.52 -12.62 -4.68
CA ASN A 225 5.84 -13.26 -5.94
C ASN A 225 6.07 -14.77 -5.68
N GLY A 226 5.71 -15.61 -6.65
CA GLY A 226 5.79 -17.06 -6.55
C GLY A 226 4.50 -17.75 -6.11
N ALA A 227 4.60 -19.05 -5.83
CA ALA A 227 3.45 -19.93 -5.58
C ALA A 227 2.90 -19.89 -4.14
N PHE A 228 3.67 -19.35 -3.20
CA PHE A 228 3.33 -19.25 -1.79
C PHE A 228 3.16 -17.77 -1.43
N ILE A 229 1.96 -17.40 -1.01
CA ILE A 229 1.67 -16.06 -0.54
C ILE A 229 0.92 -16.16 0.78
N GLN A 230 1.06 -15.18 1.67
CA GLN A 230 0.01 -14.98 2.67
C GLN A 230 -1.09 -14.06 2.09
N GLY A 231 -2.31 -14.56 2.08
CA GLY A 231 -3.48 -13.86 1.56
C GLY A 231 -4.17 -13.00 2.63
N GLY A 232 -5.19 -12.26 2.19
CA GLY A 232 -6.06 -11.46 3.06
C GLY A 232 -7.28 -12.19 3.62
N ASN A 233 -7.38 -13.51 3.45
CA ASN A 233 -8.49 -14.35 3.90
C ASN A 233 -8.26 -14.90 5.33
N GLY A 234 -9.34 -15.43 5.93
CA GLY A 234 -9.37 -15.91 7.32
C GLY A 234 -9.73 -14.80 8.34
N PRO A 235 -10.11 -15.17 9.58
CA PRO A 235 -10.49 -14.20 10.62
C PRO A 235 -9.40 -13.15 10.91
N ALA A 236 -8.14 -13.58 11.03
CA ALA A 236 -6.99 -12.68 11.22
C ALA A 236 -6.39 -12.16 9.90
N ARG A 237 -7.02 -12.48 8.76
CA ARG A 237 -6.68 -12.02 7.39
C ARG A 237 -5.24 -12.29 6.98
N ASN A 238 -4.65 -13.35 7.51
CA ASN A 238 -3.23 -13.65 7.44
C ASN A 238 -2.96 -15.09 7.00
N ASN A 239 -3.96 -15.80 6.45
CA ASN A 239 -3.82 -17.18 6.01
C ASN A 239 -2.68 -17.34 5.01
N PHE A 240 -2.01 -18.48 5.07
CA PHE A 240 -1.05 -18.86 4.03
C PHE A 240 -1.80 -19.51 2.88
N GLU A 241 -1.37 -19.26 1.67
CA GLU A 241 -2.00 -19.67 0.42
C GLU A 241 -0.94 -20.26 -0.49
N VAL A 242 -1.22 -21.41 -1.07
CA VAL A 242 -0.28 -22.15 -1.91
C VAL A 242 -0.99 -22.66 -3.17
N PHE A 243 -0.43 -22.32 -4.32
CA PHE A 243 -0.90 -22.74 -5.64
C PHE A 243 0.11 -23.66 -6.29
N LEU A 244 -0.24 -24.93 -6.48
CA LEU A 244 0.69 -25.95 -6.98
C LEU A 244 0.11 -26.70 -8.17
N ARG A 245 0.98 -27.02 -9.13
CA ARG A 245 0.64 -27.90 -10.24
C ARG A 245 0.39 -29.33 -9.72
N ARG A 246 -0.70 -29.95 -10.16
CA ARG A 246 -1.06 -31.36 -9.95
C ARG A 246 -1.52 -31.96 -11.27
N GLY A 247 -0.61 -32.66 -11.94
CA GLY A 247 -0.85 -33.09 -13.32
C GLY A 247 -0.99 -31.86 -14.22
N ALA A 248 -2.10 -31.75 -14.94
CA ALA A 248 -2.40 -30.58 -15.76
C ALA A 248 -3.21 -29.50 -15.02
N ASN A 249 -3.51 -29.72 -13.74
CA ASN A 249 -4.37 -28.82 -12.97
C ASN A 249 -3.54 -27.95 -12.02
N ILE A 250 -4.11 -26.84 -11.56
CA ILE A 250 -3.58 -26.08 -10.42
C ILE A 250 -4.48 -26.32 -9.23
N GLY A 251 -3.91 -26.82 -8.13
CA GLY A 251 -4.61 -26.91 -6.86
C GLY A 251 -4.28 -25.73 -5.97
N HIS A 252 -5.22 -25.39 -5.09
CA HIS A 252 -5.12 -24.33 -4.10
C HIS A 252 -5.27 -24.94 -2.70
N TRP A 253 -4.29 -24.68 -1.83
CA TRP A 253 -4.34 -24.98 -0.39
C TRP A 253 -4.17 -23.69 0.39
N TYR A 254 -4.77 -23.68 1.58
CA TYR A 254 -4.58 -22.61 2.54
C TYR A 254 -4.31 -23.15 3.94
N ARG A 255 -3.54 -22.40 4.71
CA ARG A 255 -3.37 -22.63 6.15
C ARG A 255 -4.18 -21.59 6.91
N GLU A 256 -5.14 -22.05 7.72
CA GLU A 256 -5.92 -21.17 8.58
C GLU A 256 -5.06 -20.74 9.76
N ASN A 257 -4.54 -19.51 9.71
CA ASN A 257 -3.59 -19.01 10.69
C ASN A 257 -4.27 -18.52 11.98
N SER A 258 -5.60 -18.39 11.96
CA SER A 258 -6.39 -18.08 13.16
C SER A 258 -6.77 -19.33 13.95
N ASP A 259 -6.57 -20.52 13.39
CA ASP A 259 -6.85 -21.81 14.03
C ASP A 259 -5.60 -22.28 14.79
N PRO A 260 -5.67 -22.54 16.11
CA PRO A 260 -4.53 -23.00 16.91
C PRO A 260 -3.89 -24.31 16.40
N ALA A 261 -4.65 -25.15 15.68
CA ALA A 261 -4.13 -26.38 15.10
C ALA A 261 -3.35 -26.15 13.78
N LEU A 262 -3.40 -24.92 13.24
CA LEU A 262 -2.75 -24.50 12.00
C LEU A 262 -2.96 -25.49 10.82
N PRO A 263 -4.20 -25.95 10.55
CA PRO A 263 -4.44 -26.97 9.56
C PRO A 263 -4.24 -26.44 8.14
N TRP A 264 -3.63 -27.27 7.28
CA TRP A 264 -3.68 -27.08 5.83
C TRP A 264 -4.98 -27.66 5.28
N LYS A 265 -5.73 -26.85 4.55
CA LYS A 265 -7.02 -27.20 3.93
C LYS A 265 -6.91 -27.05 2.42
N SER A 266 -7.51 -27.96 1.68
CA SER A 266 -7.64 -27.85 0.22
C SER A 266 -8.81 -26.91 -0.09
N ALA A 267 -8.56 -25.83 -0.82
CA ALA A 267 -9.59 -24.98 -1.41
C ALA A 267 -10.14 -25.57 -2.74
N GLY A 268 -9.38 -26.45 -3.38
CA GLY A 268 -9.81 -27.19 -4.56
C GLY A 268 -8.88 -27.00 -5.76
N VAL A 269 -9.45 -27.12 -6.95
CA VAL A 269 -8.76 -26.88 -8.23
C VAL A 269 -9.19 -25.53 -8.79
N VAL A 270 -8.23 -24.79 -9.34
CA VAL A 270 -8.47 -23.56 -10.09
C VAL A 270 -9.26 -23.89 -11.36
N ARG A 271 -10.52 -23.44 -11.43
CA ARG A 271 -11.42 -23.77 -12.54
C ARG A 271 -12.56 -22.75 -12.70
N SER A 272 -13.05 -22.59 -13.92
CA SER A 272 -14.17 -21.70 -14.24
C SER A 272 -15.45 -22.08 -13.49
N ALA A 273 -16.32 -21.10 -13.22
CA ALA A 273 -17.69 -21.35 -12.75
C ALA A 273 -18.54 -22.08 -13.80
N ASP A 274 -18.31 -21.74 -15.07
CA ASP A 274 -19.05 -22.30 -16.20
C ASP A 274 -18.32 -23.55 -16.69
N VAL A 275 -18.78 -24.71 -16.24
CA VAL A 275 -18.23 -26.02 -16.61
C VAL A 275 -18.26 -26.30 -18.11
N TRP A 276 -19.16 -25.66 -18.86
CA TRP A 276 -19.25 -25.81 -20.32
C TRP A 276 -18.25 -24.91 -21.07
N ARG A 277 -17.70 -23.92 -20.38
CA ARG A 277 -16.68 -22.99 -20.90
C ARG A 277 -15.37 -23.07 -20.11
N ASP A 278 -15.20 -24.10 -19.30
CA ASP A 278 -14.03 -24.28 -18.47
C ASP A 278 -12.84 -24.69 -19.33
N THR A 279 -12.06 -23.68 -19.71
CA THR A 279 -10.96 -23.83 -20.67
C THR A 279 -9.59 -23.83 -20.01
N PHE A 280 -9.49 -23.68 -18.68
CA PHE A 280 -8.24 -23.37 -17.96
C PHE A 280 -7.95 -24.25 -16.73
N HIS A 281 -8.69 -25.32 -16.53
CA HIS A 281 -8.56 -26.15 -15.33
C HIS A 281 -7.58 -27.33 -15.49
N ASP A 282 -7.21 -27.67 -16.73
CA ASP A 282 -6.43 -28.85 -17.11
C ASP A 282 -5.34 -28.55 -18.17
N ASP A 283 -4.84 -27.31 -18.22
CA ASP A 283 -3.86 -26.88 -19.21
C ASP A 283 -2.53 -26.41 -18.61
N ALA A 284 -2.31 -26.56 -17.30
CA ALA A 284 -1.11 -26.08 -16.63
C ALA A 284 0.12 -26.98 -16.88
N LEU A 285 1.19 -26.37 -17.39
CA LEU A 285 2.49 -27.01 -17.60
C LEU A 285 3.50 -26.76 -16.48
N ASP A 286 3.31 -25.74 -15.64
CA ASP A 286 4.21 -25.42 -14.51
C ASP A 286 3.42 -24.98 -13.28
N ALA A 287 4.13 -24.80 -12.16
CA ALA A 287 3.56 -24.14 -10.99
C ALA A 287 3.16 -22.69 -11.33
N ALA A 288 2.14 -22.19 -10.63
CA ALA A 288 1.66 -20.84 -10.84
C ALA A 288 2.44 -19.83 -9.97
N ALA A 289 2.70 -18.65 -10.52
CA ALA A 289 2.98 -17.48 -9.70
C ALA A 289 1.65 -16.87 -9.28
N ALA A 290 1.54 -16.44 -8.02
CA ALA A 290 0.30 -15.94 -7.43
C ALA A 290 0.52 -14.61 -6.73
N VAL A 291 -0.48 -13.73 -6.83
CA VAL A 291 -0.61 -12.55 -5.96
C VAL A 291 -2.03 -12.47 -5.44
N ASN A 292 -2.22 -11.84 -4.28
CA ASN A 292 -3.56 -11.50 -3.80
C ASN A 292 -3.79 -10.01 -4.03
N SER A 293 -4.57 -9.64 -5.04
CA SER A 293 -4.61 -8.26 -5.52
C SER A 293 -5.41 -7.31 -4.63
N THR A 294 -5.13 -6.01 -4.71
CA THR A 294 -5.98 -4.96 -4.11
C THR A 294 -7.35 -4.91 -4.77
N PHE A 295 -7.51 -5.44 -5.98
CA PHE A 295 -8.82 -5.52 -6.63
C PHE A 295 -9.68 -6.61 -5.99
N ASN A 296 -10.57 -6.21 -5.09
CA ASN A 296 -11.51 -7.10 -4.38
C ASN A 296 -10.85 -8.27 -3.62
N ARG A 297 -9.55 -8.22 -3.32
CA ARG A 297 -8.79 -9.34 -2.72
C ARG A 297 -8.78 -10.58 -3.61
N ASN A 298 -8.85 -10.40 -4.92
CA ASN A 298 -8.83 -11.53 -5.83
C ASN A 298 -7.49 -12.27 -5.71
N TYR A 299 -7.52 -13.60 -5.83
CA TYR A 299 -6.28 -14.32 -6.10
C TYR A 299 -6.03 -14.22 -7.59
N GLU A 300 -4.88 -13.72 -7.99
CA GLU A 300 -4.47 -13.60 -9.37
C GLU A 300 -3.34 -14.60 -9.56
N ILE A 301 -3.43 -15.46 -10.55
CA ILE A 301 -2.38 -16.43 -10.82
C ILE A 301 -1.99 -16.40 -12.28
N VAL A 302 -0.71 -16.65 -12.52
CA VAL A 302 -0.14 -16.80 -13.85
C VAL A 302 0.63 -18.10 -13.93
N TYR A 303 0.40 -18.86 -14.99
CA TYR A 303 1.10 -20.12 -15.25
C TYR A 303 1.30 -20.34 -16.74
N ARG A 304 2.21 -21.24 -17.10
CA ARG A 304 2.41 -21.65 -18.49
C ARG A 304 1.34 -22.66 -18.90
N SER A 305 0.63 -22.35 -19.98
CA SER A 305 -0.45 -23.18 -20.54
C SER A 305 0.07 -24.12 -21.64
N SER A 306 -0.61 -25.25 -21.84
CA SER A 306 -0.41 -26.17 -22.96
C SER A 306 -0.64 -25.54 -24.34
N SER A 307 -1.27 -24.36 -24.37
CA SER A 307 -1.35 -23.49 -25.57
C SER A 307 -0.01 -22.91 -26.04
N GLY A 308 1.06 -23.04 -25.24
CA GLY A 308 2.37 -22.46 -25.55
C GLY A 308 2.51 -21.00 -25.14
N ARG A 309 1.62 -20.47 -24.30
CA ARG A 309 1.66 -19.10 -23.78
C ARG A 309 1.49 -19.07 -22.26
N MET A 310 1.72 -17.91 -21.65
CA MET A 310 1.32 -17.66 -20.27
C MET A 310 -0.18 -17.44 -20.22
N ARG A 311 -0.83 -17.91 -19.17
CA ARG A 311 -2.24 -17.68 -18.91
C ARG A 311 -2.43 -17.01 -17.56
N HIS A 312 -3.19 -15.93 -17.54
CA HIS A 312 -3.62 -15.25 -16.33
C HIS A 312 -5.06 -15.70 -16.01
N VAL A 313 -5.30 -16.14 -14.78
CA VAL A 313 -6.65 -16.42 -14.26
C VAL A 313 -6.78 -15.82 -12.86
N PHE A 314 -8.00 -15.50 -12.45
CA PHE A 314 -8.21 -14.84 -11.16
C PHE A 314 -9.47 -15.31 -10.44
N PHE A 315 -9.39 -15.45 -9.12
CA PHE A 315 -10.52 -15.74 -8.27
C PHE A 315 -11.23 -14.43 -7.92
N ASN A 316 -12.39 -14.21 -8.54
CA ASN A 316 -13.24 -13.08 -8.22
C ASN A 316 -13.96 -13.34 -6.91
N GLN A 317 -13.52 -12.67 -5.84
CA GLN A 317 -14.07 -12.84 -4.50
C GLN A 317 -15.54 -12.42 -4.38
N ALA A 318 -16.03 -11.55 -5.27
CA ALA A 318 -17.43 -11.11 -5.24
C ALA A 318 -18.35 -12.16 -5.86
N SER A 319 -17.91 -12.81 -6.94
CA SER A 319 -18.68 -13.87 -7.58
C SER A 319 -18.46 -15.23 -6.91
N GLY A 320 -17.31 -15.43 -6.27
CA GLY A 320 -16.90 -16.69 -5.65
C GLY A 320 -16.30 -17.70 -6.63
N TRP A 321 -15.85 -17.24 -7.81
CA TRP A 321 -15.40 -18.11 -8.90
C TRP A 321 -14.09 -17.68 -9.53
N TRP A 322 -13.40 -18.62 -10.20
CA TRP A 322 -12.28 -18.27 -11.06
C TRP A 322 -12.76 -17.82 -12.44
N GLU A 323 -12.08 -16.82 -12.98
CA GLU A 323 -12.34 -16.19 -14.26
C GLU A 323 -11.06 -16.16 -15.12
N ASP A 324 -11.23 -16.22 -16.43
CA ASP A 324 -10.13 -16.27 -17.41
C ASP A 324 -9.64 -14.85 -17.75
N GLY A 325 -8.47 -14.50 -17.23
CA GLY A 325 -7.74 -13.25 -17.46
C GLY A 325 -6.94 -13.21 -18.77
N LYS A 326 -7.10 -14.22 -19.63
CA LYS A 326 -6.53 -14.35 -20.98
C LYS A 326 -5.04 -14.70 -21.03
N PHE A 327 -4.60 -15.02 -22.24
CA PHE A 327 -3.22 -15.40 -22.55
C PHE A 327 -2.33 -14.19 -22.79
N PHE A 328 -1.05 -14.32 -22.42
CA PHE A 328 -0.01 -13.34 -22.69
C PHE A 328 1.38 -14.01 -22.77
N GLY A 329 2.45 -13.22 -22.84
CA GLY A 329 3.81 -13.75 -22.89
C GLY A 329 4.30 -14.05 -24.31
N PRO A 330 5.60 -14.39 -24.44
CA PRO A 330 6.19 -14.85 -25.70
C PRO A 330 5.53 -16.16 -26.18
N SER A 331 5.90 -16.64 -27.37
CA SER A 331 5.36 -17.86 -27.97
C SER A 331 5.96 -19.16 -27.43
N ASN A 332 7.04 -19.07 -26.65
CA ASN A 332 7.82 -20.18 -26.11
C ASN A 332 8.27 -19.93 -24.66
N PRO A 333 7.37 -19.50 -23.73
CA PRO A 333 7.75 -19.23 -22.36
C PRO A 333 8.18 -20.52 -21.64
N ILE A 334 8.98 -20.39 -20.59
CA ILE A 334 9.42 -21.50 -19.74
C ILE A 334 9.16 -21.23 -18.25
N GLY A 335 8.75 -22.29 -17.54
CA GLY A 335 8.63 -22.30 -16.08
C GLY A 335 7.69 -21.23 -15.50
N MET A 336 8.02 -20.78 -14.29
CA MET A 336 7.21 -19.83 -13.51
C MET A 336 7.67 -18.38 -13.78
N PRO A 337 6.76 -17.44 -14.05
CA PRO A 337 7.13 -16.05 -14.26
C PRO A 337 7.41 -15.36 -12.92
N ALA A 338 8.17 -14.28 -12.97
CA ALA A 338 8.13 -13.30 -11.89
C ALA A 338 6.84 -12.49 -12.05
N PHE A 339 6.00 -12.40 -11.04
CA PHE A 339 4.68 -11.74 -11.14
C PHE A 339 4.37 -10.97 -9.86
N ILE A 340 4.05 -9.68 -10.02
CA ILE A 340 3.65 -8.80 -8.92
C ILE A 340 2.43 -7.97 -9.33
N GLN A 341 1.66 -7.51 -8.34
CA GLN A 341 0.78 -6.38 -8.56
C GLN A 341 1.61 -5.10 -8.50
N ARG A 342 1.35 -4.19 -9.45
CA ARG A 342 1.93 -2.84 -9.43
C ARG A 342 1.38 -2.08 -8.21
N ASN A 343 2.29 -1.42 -7.50
CA ASN A 343 1.98 -0.48 -6.42
C ASN A 343 1.46 0.86 -6.95
N ARG A 344 1.71 1.16 -8.22
CA ARG A 344 1.42 2.45 -8.88
C ARG A 344 0.49 2.27 -10.07
N GLY A 345 -0.30 3.28 -10.39
CA GLY A 345 -1.30 3.20 -11.45
C GLY A 345 -2.61 2.61 -10.95
N ALA A 346 -3.33 1.93 -11.83
CA ALA A 346 -4.65 1.44 -11.49
C ALA A 346 -4.60 0.14 -10.68
N PRO A 347 -5.61 -0.11 -9.84
CA PRO A 347 -5.86 -1.45 -9.34
C PRO A 347 -5.74 -2.58 -10.34
N GLY A 348 -5.07 -3.67 -9.95
CA GLY A 348 -4.94 -4.81 -10.85
C GLY A 348 -4.15 -4.47 -12.12
N ASP A 349 -3.35 -3.40 -12.06
CA ASP A 349 -2.16 -3.29 -12.87
C ASP A 349 -1.18 -4.35 -12.37
N PHE A 350 -0.67 -5.16 -13.28
CA PHE A 350 0.27 -6.23 -12.96
C PHE A 350 1.53 -6.09 -13.78
N GLU A 351 2.64 -6.50 -13.18
CA GLU A 351 3.94 -6.54 -13.84
C GLU A 351 4.41 -7.99 -13.82
N ALA A 352 4.91 -8.46 -14.96
CA ALA A 352 5.47 -9.81 -15.08
C ALA A 352 6.79 -9.82 -15.85
N VAL A 353 7.72 -10.67 -15.43
CA VAL A 353 8.88 -11.06 -16.24
C VAL A 353 8.73 -12.53 -16.61
N VAL A 354 8.66 -12.79 -17.91
CA VAL A 354 8.48 -14.13 -18.49
C VAL A 354 9.75 -14.49 -19.25
N VAL A 355 10.39 -15.60 -18.87
CA VAL A 355 11.57 -16.11 -19.57
C VAL A 355 11.12 -17.00 -20.72
N ASP A 356 11.71 -16.86 -21.90
CA ASP A 356 11.52 -17.77 -23.01
C ASP A 356 12.57 -18.88 -23.08
N ALA A 357 12.37 -19.85 -23.98
CA ALA A 357 13.25 -20.99 -24.15
C ALA A 357 14.68 -20.62 -24.61
N ASP A 358 14.89 -19.39 -25.11
CA ASP A 358 16.20 -18.88 -25.53
C ASP A 358 16.93 -18.15 -24.38
N GLY A 359 16.32 -18.11 -23.18
CA GLY A 359 16.87 -17.42 -22.01
C GLY A 359 16.62 -15.92 -22.00
N THR A 360 15.72 -15.41 -22.84
CA THR A 360 15.37 -13.98 -22.86
C THR A 360 14.29 -13.68 -21.83
N GLY A 361 14.55 -12.73 -20.94
CA GLY A 361 13.58 -12.23 -19.97
C GLY A 361 12.73 -11.11 -20.56
N HIS A 362 11.44 -11.36 -20.79
CA HIS A 362 10.50 -10.39 -21.34
C HIS A 362 9.69 -9.72 -20.23
N HIS A 363 9.71 -8.39 -20.16
CA HIS A 363 8.84 -7.63 -19.26
C HIS A 363 7.48 -7.38 -19.91
N TRP A 364 6.41 -7.69 -19.17
CA TRP A 364 5.01 -7.52 -19.55
C TRP A 364 4.27 -6.70 -18.49
N THR A 365 3.35 -5.86 -18.93
CA THR A 365 2.44 -5.10 -18.06
C THR A 365 1.00 -5.42 -18.43
N LYS A 366 0.12 -5.50 -17.45
CA LYS A 366 -1.33 -5.44 -17.66
C LYS A 366 -1.83 -4.16 -17.03
N HIS A 367 -2.61 -3.39 -17.78
CA HIS A 367 -3.26 -2.19 -17.27
C HIS A 367 -4.74 -2.45 -17.06
N ASN A 368 -5.28 -2.00 -15.93
CA ASN A 368 -6.69 -2.12 -15.59
C ASN A 368 -7.43 -0.77 -15.63
N SER A 369 -6.71 0.35 -15.71
CA SER A 369 -7.20 1.66 -16.14
C SER A 369 -6.00 2.57 -16.45
N PHE A 370 -6.14 3.56 -17.36
CA PHE A 370 -5.12 4.54 -17.78
C PHE A 370 -3.73 3.96 -18.19
N PRO A 371 -3.12 4.38 -19.32
CA PRO A 371 -3.54 5.43 -20.24
C PRO A 371 -4.58 4.94 -21.25
N TRP A 372 -5.39 5.88 -21.75
CA TRP A 372 -6.51 5.71 -22.70
C TRP A 372 -6.15 5.03 -24.03
N HIS A 373 -4.86 4.78 -24.27
CA HIS A 373 -4.34 4.14 -25.48
C HIS A 373 -4.27 2.61 -25.36
N GLN A 374 -4.55 2.04 -24.18
CA GLN A 374 -4.53 0.61 -23.93
C GLN A 374 -5.87 0.16 -23.35
N ALA A 375 -6.38 -0.96 -23.87
CA ALA A 375 -7.62 -1.57 -23.43
C ALA A 375 -7.45 -2.15 -22.02
N PRO A 376 -8.26 -1.74 -21.03
CA PRO A 376 -8.24 -2.31 -19.70
C PRO A 376 -8.34 -3.83 -19.71
N GLY A 377 -7.59 -4.48 -18.84
CA GLY A 377 -7.56 -5.93 -18.73
C GLY A 377 -6.62 -6.64 -19.73
N THR A 378 -5.99 -5.89 -20.64
CA THR A 378 -5.10 -6.47 -21.66
C THR A 378 -3.64 -6.46 -21.21
N TRP A 379 -2.92 -7.53 -21.53
CA TRP A 379 -1.47 -7.64 -21.33
C TRP A 379 -0.69 -7.07 -22.52
N TYR A 380 0.37 -6.34 -22.24
CA TYR A 380 1.24 -5.66 -23.20
C TYR A 380 2.69 -6.05 -22.96
N ALA A 381 3.36 -6.49 -24.03
CA ALA A 381 4.81 -6.60 -24.02
C ALA A 381 5.41 -5.20 -23.85
N GLN A 382 6.47 -5.10 -23.05
CA GLN A 382 7.21 -3.87 -22.82
C GLN A 382 8.59 -4.00 -23.45
N HIS A 383 9.57 -4.42 -22.66
CA HIS A 383 10.97 -4.45 -23.05
C HIS A 383 11.61 -5.77 -22.63
N VAL A 384 12.72 -6.12 -23.28
CA VAL A 384 13.60 -7.18 -22.79
C VAL A 384 14.34 -6.66 -21.56
N VAL A 385 14.33 -7.45 -20.49
CA VAL A 385 15.09 -7.18 -19.26
C VAL A 385 16.55 -7.52 -19.47
N THR A 386 16.82 -8.75 -19.91
CA THR A 386 18.15 -9.30 -20.21
C THR A 386 18.01 -10.55 -21.08
N HIS A 387 19.13 -10.99 -21.65
CA HIS A 387 19.30 -12.30 -22.26
C HIS A 387 20.07 -13.24 -21.29
N ASP A 388 20.22 -14.50 -21.70
CA ASP A 388 20.99 -15.56 -21.04
C ASP A 388 20.56 -15.87 -19.60
N LEU A 389 19.26 -15.78 -19.29
CA LEU A 389 18.71 -16.30 -18.05
C LEU A 389 18.71 -17.83 -18.09
N ALA A 390 19.32 -18.46 -17.07
CA ALA A 390 19.36 -19.90 -16.93
C ALA A 390 18.06 -20.48 -16.33
N PHE A 391 17.34 -19.68 -15.54
CA PHE A 391 16.16 -20.11 -14.81
C PHE A 391 15.05 -19.06 -14.83
N SER A 392 13.80 -19.51 -14.77
CA SER A 392 12.64 -18.65 -14.52
C SER A 392 12.17 -18.77 -13.08
N GLY A 393 11.74 -17.65 -12.49
CA GLY A 393 11.29 -17.65 -11.10
C GLY A 393 10.94 -16.27 -10.54
N PRO A 394 10.67 -16.18 -9.23
CA PRO A 394 10.05 -15.03 -8.58
C PRO A 394 11.08 -13.93 -8.25
N GLY A 395 11.68 -13.36 -9.30
CA GLY A 395 12.77 -12.38 -9.17
C GLY A 395 12.36 -10.91 -9.20
N LEU A 396 11.07 -10.57 -9.21
CA LEU A 396 10.57 -9.20 -9.48
C LEU A 396 9.95 -8.57 -8.23
N VAL A 397 10.30 -7.31 -7.95
CA VAL A 397 9.66 -6.44 -6.96
C VAL A 397 9.53 -5.01 -7.50
N GLN A 398 8.63 -4.20 -6.92
CA GLN A 398 8.54 -2.77 -7.19
C GLN A 398 8.89 -1.97 -5.94
N SER A 399 10.03 -1.27 -5.99
CA SER A 399 10.54 -0.53 -4.84
C SER A 399 9.93 0.88 -4.69
N CYS A 400 10.00 1.37 -3.46
CA CYS A 400 9.72 2.76 -3.11
C CYS A 400 10.96 3.67 -3.16
N VAL A 401 12.15 3.12 -3.44
CA VAL A 401 13.38 3.89 -3.63
C VAL A 401 13.22 4.89 -4.78
N GLY A 402 13.74 6.11 -4.60
CA GLY A 402 13.69 7.19 -5.61
C GLY A 402 12.43 8.06 -5.61
N ARG A 403 11.47 7.86 -4.70
CA ARG A 403 10.25 8.69 -4.60
C ARG A 403 10.57 10.13 -4.17
N THR A 404 10.22 11.13 -5.00
CA THR A 404 10.24 12.55 -4.59
C THR A 404 8.84 13.14 -4.36
N ALA A 405 7.78 12.52 -4.91
CA ALA A 405 6.38 12.94 -4.69
C ALA A 405 5.36 11.78 -4.64
N PRO A 406 4.17 11.98 -4.03
CA PRO A 406 3.13 10.94 -3.95
C PRO A 406 2.48 10.53 -5.26
N LEU A 407 2.70 11.25 -6.35
CA LEU A 407 1.98 11.04 -7.62
C LEU A 407 2.88 10.70 -8.81
N GLU A 408 4.16 10.37 -8.60
CA GLU A 408 5.04 10.12 -9.74
C GLU A 408 4.58 8.91 -10.57
N ASN A 409 3.92 9.26 -11.68
CA ASN A 409 3.40 8.37 -12.68
C ASN A 409 4.59 7.77 -13.44
N GLY A 410 4.97 6.54 -13.08
CA GLY A 410 5.96 5.76 -13.84
C GLY A 410 7.39 5.67 -13.31
N SER A 411 7.69 6.08 -12.07
CA SER A 411 9.04 6.00 -11.48
C SER A 411 9.15 5.05 -10.28
N GLY A 412 8.33 4.00 -10.25
CA GLY A 412 8.58 2.88 -9.33
C GLY A 412 9.74 2.11 -9.91
N GLU A 413 10.87 2.09 -9.22
CA GLU A 413 12.00 1.27 -9.64
C GLU A 413 11.54 -0.20 -9.56
N LEU A 414 11.25 -0.79 -10.71
CA LEU A 414 11.10 -2.23 -10.81
C LEU A 414 12.50 -2.81 -10.68
N HIS A 415 12.66 -3.74 -9.76
CA HIS A 415 13.90 -4.49 -9.61
C HIS A 415 13.65 -5.93 -10.00
N PHE A 416 14.54 -6.47 -10.82
CA PHE A 416 14.53 -7.86 -11.21
C PHE A 416 15.88 -8.49 -10.86
N VAL A 417 15.88 -9.65 -10.21
CA VAL A 417 17.07 -10.47 -10.05
C VAL A 417 16.84 -11.78 -10.79
N GLY A 418 17.79 -12.15 -11.64
CA GLY A 418 17.78 -13.41 -12.38
C GLY A 418 19.14 -14.09 -12.34
N THR A 419 19.15 -15.41 -12.30
CA THR A 419 20.38 -16.20 -12.45
C THR A 419 20.67 -16.40 -13.92
N LYS A 420 21.87 -16.02 -14.37
CA LYS A 420 22.31 -16.16 -15.76
C LYS A 420 23.07 -17.48 -15.98
N THR A 421 23.37 -17.77 -17.25
CA THR A 421 24.12 -18.98 -17.68
C THR A 421 25.56 -19.03 -17.18
N ASP A 422 26.08 -17.94 -16.60
CA ASP A 422 27.35 -17.89 -15.89
C ASP A 422 27.26 -18.34 -14.42
N HIS A 423 26.09 -18.82 -13.98
CA HIS A 423 25.80 -19.25 -12.62
C HIS A 423 25.97 -18.15 -11.56
N GLN A 424 25.78 -16.89 -11.94
CA GLN A 424 25.72 -15.74 -11.04
C GLN A 424 24.32 -15.10 -11.07
N MET A 425 23.98 -14.37 -10.00
CA MET A 425 22.76 -13.57 -9.96
C MET A 425 23.05 -12.16 -10.46
N HIS A 426 22.21 -11.66 -11.34
CA HIS A 426 22.28 -10.32 -11.91
C HIS A 426 21.08 -9.51 -11.42
N HIS A 427 21.35 -8.38 -10.77
CA HIS A 427 20.33 -7.44 -10.33
C HIS A 427 20.15 -6.35 -11.36
N PHE A 428 18.93 -6.17 -11.83
CA PHE A 428 18.53 -5.14 -12.76
C PHE A 428 17.54 -4.20 -12.09
N HIS A 429 17.57 -2.93 -12.49
CA HIS A 429 16.49 -1.99 -12.19
C HIS A 429 15.96 -1.32 -13.46
N ARG A 430 14.71 -0.88 -13.41
CA ARG A 430 14.07 -0.17 -14.50
C ARG A 430 14.16 1.34 -14.30
N VAL A 431 14.83 2.02 -15.22
CA VAL A 431 14.92 3.50 -15.29
C VAL A 431 14.11 3.97 -16.50
N GLY A 432 12.93 4.53 -16.25
CA GLY A 432 11.97 4.88 -17.30
C GLY A 432 11.52 3.65 -18.08
N THR A 433 11.84 3.58 -19.38
CA THR A 433 11.51 2.44 -20.25
C THR A 433 12.63 1.41 -20.37
N LYS A 434 13.80 1.64 -19.76
CA LYS A 434 14.98 0.78 -19.93
C LYS A 434 15.27 -0.03 -18.68
N TRP A 435 15.73 -1.26 -18.88
CA TRP A 435 16.34 -2.08 -17.83
C TRP A 435 17.85 -1.88 -17.85
N VAL A 436 18.44 -1.71 -16.68
CA VAL A 436 19.88 -1.49 -16.47
C VAL A 436 20.37 -2.48 -15.43
N GLU A 437 21.50 -3.14 -15.70
CA GLU A 437 22.17 -4.01 -14.74
C GLU A 437 22.86 -3.16 -13.66
N LEU A 438 22.50 -3.40 -12.41
CA LEU A 438 23.05 -2.72 -11.24
C LEU A 438 24.29 -3.42 -10.70
N THR A 439 24.21 -4.74 -10.51
CA THR A 439 25.29 -5.53 -9.91
C THR A 439 25.16 -7.00 -10.26
N VAL A 440 26.30 -7.70 -10.21
CA VAL A 440 26.40 -9.16 -10.29
C VAL A 440 26.88 -9.68 -8.94
N PHE A 441 26.28 -10.76 -8.43
CA PHE A 441 26.58 -11.29 -7.11
C PHE A 441 26.19 -12.77 -6.99
N GLY A 442 26.73 -13.44 -5.97
CA GLY A 442 26.61 -14.90 -5.84
C GLY A 442 27.53 -15.63 -6.84
N ALA A 443 27.86 -16.88 -6.52
CA ALA A 443 28.62 -17.77 -7.38
C ALA A 443 28.04 -19.18 -7.26
N ASP A 444 28.18 -19.98 -8.32
CA ASP A 444 27.70 -21.37 -8.39
C ASP A 444 26.18 -21.51 -8.12
N VAL A 445 25.40 -20.54 -8.59
CA VAL A 445 23.93 -20.52 -8.42
C VAL A 445 23.28 -21.43 -9.46
N ASP A 446 22.56 -22.45 -8.99
CA ASP A 446 21.92 -23.49 -9.81
C ASP A 446 20.38 -23.50 -9.66
N SER A 447 19.80 -22.32 -9.43
CA SER A 447 18.35 -22.14 -9.33
C SER A 447 17.92 -20.70 -9.61
N ALA A 448 16.62 -20.50 -9.81
CA ALA A 448 16.05 -19.17 -9.86
C ALA A 448 16.07 -18.49 -8.48
N PRO A 449 16.45 -17.20 -8.39
CA PRO A 449 16.42 -16.47 -7.14
C PRO A 449 14.98 -16.05 -6.79
N CYS A 450 14.76 -15.80 -5.51
CA CYS A 450 13.56 -15.10 -5.02
C CYS A 450 13.98 -13.71 -4.57
N LEU A 451 13.30 -12.68 -5.07
CA LEU A 451 13.51 -11.30 -4.62
C LEU A 451 12.34 -10.86 -3.76
N ILE A 452 12.66 -10.40 -2.55
CA ILE A 452 11.70 -9.89 -1.57
C ILE A 452 12.19 -8.52 -1.15
N GLU A 453 11.35 -7.49 -1.30
CA GLU A 453 11.61 -6.20 -0.70
C GLU A 453 11.24 -6.27 0.79
N GLY A 454 12.23 -6.11 1.66
CA GLY A 454 12.02 -5.97 3.10
C GLY A 454 11.26 -4.69 3.41
N THR A 455 10.43 -4.72 4.46
CA THR A 455 9.65 -3.57 4.93
C THR A 455 10.45 -2.61 5.78
#